data_AF-A0A2V7J3B2-F1
#
_entry.id   AF-A0A2V7J3B2-F1
#
_cell.length_a   1.000
_cell.length_b   1.000
_cell.length_c   1.000
_cell.angle_alpha   90.00
_cell.angle_beta   90.00
_cell.angle_gamma   90.00
#
_symmetry.space_group_name_H-M   'P 1'
#
loop_
_entity.id
_entity.type
_entity.pdbx_description
1 polymer ?
#
loop_
_entity_poly.entity_id
_entity_poly.type
_entity_poly.pdbx_seq_one_letter_code
_entity_poly.pdbx_strand_id
1 'polypeptide(L)'
;MWQPELAADLAEAGVEYALVDDRHFLVCGFRHEELHRPHLTESDGRPLGLLAIDERLRYLIPFRPPEETASYLRELRSQGHGLAVLADDGEKFGGWPGTKDWVYGSGWLDTFLQAMERLTAAGEIKLSTAQEAFRQVPSGGLAYLGTASYREMEKWSLPPAAQRDLTTLEEELGPKHLAASASFVRGGHWHHFLVKYPESNRMHKTMVALSNLSRSRGDPPAARRAIGRAQCNDAYWHGVFGGLYLPHLRNAIWRQLAIAERELRRGESLAYEELDLDNDGYPELWI
;
A
#
# COMPACT_ATOMS: atom_id res chain seq x y z
N MET A 1 -1.26 2.55 0.75
CA MET A 1 -1.30 3.99 1.07
C MET A 1 -2.61 4.56 0.61
N TRP A 2 -3.41 5.09 1.53
CA TRP A 2 -4.66 5.77 1.21
C TRP A 2 -4.55 7.27 1.51
N GLN A 3 -5.17 8.08 0.67
CA GLN A 3 -5.47 9.50 0.90
C GLN A 3 -6.91 9.73 0.41
N PRO A 4 -7.75 10.52 1.11
CA PRO A 4 -9.15 10.71 0.74
C PRO A 4 -9.36 11.16 -0.71
N GLU A 5 -8.50 12.05 -1.21
CA GLU A 5 -8.58 12.64 -2.55
C GLU A 5 -8.34 11.60 -3.66
N LEU A 6 -7.67 10.49 -3.34
CA LEU A 6 -7.42 9.40 -4.29
C LEU A 6 -8.72 8.76 -4.79
N ALA A 7 -9.81 8.86 -4.03
CA ALA A 7 -11.12 8.36 -4.45
C ALA A 7 -11.59 9.02 -5.75
N ALA A 8 -11.43 10.35 -5.87
CA ALA A 8 -11.82 11.10 -7.06
C ALA A 8 -10.95 10.72 -8.27
N ASP A 9 -9.63 10.66 -8.09
CA ASP A 9 -8.67 10.29 -9.14
C ASP A 9 -8.90 8.88 -9.68
N LEU A 10 -9.14 7.90 -8.78
CA LEU A 10 -9.42 6.52 -9.16
C LEU A 10 -10.75 6.38 -9.89
N ALA A 11 -11.79 7.06 -9.41
CA ALA A 11 -13.09 7.07 -10.06
C ALA A 11 -13.00 7.70 -11.47
N GLU A 12 -12.27 8.80 -11.63
CA GLU A 12 -12.02 9.44 -12.94
C GLU A 12 -11.25 8.51 -13.89
N ALA A 13 -10.32 7.71 -13.37
CA ALA A 13 -9.62 6.69 -14.13
C ALA A 13 -10.49 5.44 -14.47
N GLY A 14 -11.75 5.40 -14.04
CA GLY A 14 -12.66 4.28 -14.29
C GLY A 14 -12.45 3.07 -13.37
N VAL A 15 -11.77 3.25 -12.24
CA VAL A 15 -11.59 2.21 -11.22
C VAL A 15 -12.87 2.08 -10.40
N GLU A 16 -13.41 0.86 -10.32
CA GLU A 16 -14.67 0.59 -9.62
C GLU A 16 -14.46 0.41 -8.10
N TYR A 17 -13.32 -0.17 -7.70
CA TYR A 17 -12.97 -0.37 -6.29
C TYR A 17 -11.45 -0.41 -6.08
N ALA A 18 -11.02 -0.11 -4.86
CA ALA A 18 -9.65 -0.31 -4.39
C ALA A 18 -9.59 -1.34 -3.25
N LEU A 19 -8.45 -2.03 -3.13
CA LEU A 19 -8.13 -2.85 -1.97
C LEU A 19 -7.33 -2.01 -0.99
N VAL A 20 -7.73 -2.01 0.28
CA VAL A 20 -7.01 -1.36 1.37
C VAL A 20 -6.97 -2.30 2.57
N ASP A 21 -5.96 -2.21 3.43
CA ASP A 21 -5.94 -3.02 4.66
C ASP A 21 -7.12 -2.68 5.58
N ASP A 22 -7.65 -3.68 6.28
CA ASP A 22 -8.58 -3.53 7.41
C ASP A 22 -8.16 -2.42 8.37
N ARG A 23 -6.85 -2.28 8.59
CA ARG A 23 -6.21 -1.21 9.36
C ARG A 23 -6.77 0.18 9.03
N HIS A 24 -7.02 0.49 7.75
CA HIS A 24 -7.53 1.81 7.34
C HIS A 24 -8.92 2.08 7.91
N PHE A 25 -9.77 1.05 8.02
CA PHE A 25 -11.10 1.15 8.61
C PHE A 25 -11.02 1.20 10.14
N LEU A 26 -10.21 0.34 10.73
CA LEU A 26 -10.07 0.24 12.20
C LEU A 26 -9.62 1.56 12.82
N VAL A 27 -8.70 2.28 12.18
CA VAL A 27 -8.23 3.60 12.65
C VAL A 27 -9.24 4.73 12.46
N CYS A 28 -10.32 4.47 11.74
CA CYS A 28 -11.45 5.37 11.55
C CYS A 28 -12.66 4.97 12.42
N GLY A 29 -12.51 3.99 13.31
CA GLY A 29 -13.52 3.61 14.31
C GLY A 29 -14.45 2.46 13.90
N PHE A 30 -14.22 1.84 12.74
CA PHE A 30 -14.91 0.60 12.37
C PHE A 30 -14.43 -0.58 13.22
N ARG A 31 -15.27 -1.59 13.37
CA ARG A 31 -14.94 -2.86 14.01
C ARG A 31 -14.69 -3.95 12.96
N HIS A 32 -13.93 -4.99 13.33
CA HIS A 32 -13.55 -6.07 12.41
C HIS A 32 -14.77 -6.74 11.77
N GLU A 33 -15.83 -6.99 12.54
CA GLU A 33 -17.05 -7.63 12.07
C GLU A 33 -17.78 -6.83 10.98
N GLU A 34 -17.51 -5.52 10.87
CA GLU A 34 -18.11 -4.66 9.85
C GLU A 34 -17.40 -4.78 8.50
N LEU A 35 -16.15 -5.27 8.48
CA LEU A 35 -15.25 -5.22 7.31
C LEU A 35 -15.44 -6.38 6.33
N HIS A 36 -16.20 -7.41 6.70
CA HIS A 36 -16.52 -8.56 5.85
C HIS A 36 -17.61 -8.26 4.81
N ARG A 37 -17.55 -7.06 4.23
CA ARG A 37 -18.46 -6.50 3.22
C ARG A 37 -17.74 -5.42 2.40
N PRO A 38 -18.13 -5.21 1.13
CA PRO A 38 -17.71 -4.03 0.38
C PRO A 38 -18.23 -2.74 0.99
N HIS A 39 -17.40 -1.71 1.06
CA HIS A 39 -17.82 -0.36 1.44
C HIS A 39 -17.74 0.58 0.24
N LEU A 40 -18.39 1.71 0.35
CA LEU A 40 -18.29 2.81 -0.61
C LEU A 40 -17.61 3.99 0.07
N THR A 41 -16.84 4.75 -0.68
CA THR A 41 -16.35 6.08 -0.30
C THR A 41 -16.61 7.03 -1.45
N GLU A 42 -16.40 8.31 -1.24
CA GLU A 42 -16.44 9.29 -2.31
C GLU A 42 -15.49 10.45 -2.02
N SER A 43 -15.09 11.14 -3.08
CA SER A 43 -14.44 12.44 -3.02
C SER A 43 -14.98 13.28 -4.17
N ASP A 44 -15.35 14.53 -3.90
CA ASP A 44 -15.99 15.44 -4.85
C ASP A 44 -17.22 14.83 -5.58
N GLY A 45 -18.04 14.06 -4.85
CA GLY A 45 -19.22 13.39 -5.39
C GLY A 45 -18.92 12.20 -6.30
N ARG A 46 -17.64 11.80 -6.44
CA ARG A 46 -17.21 10.66 -7.26
C ARG A 46 -17.07 9.42 -6.37
N PRO A 47 -17.93 8.40 -6.54
CA PRO A 47 -17.91 7.23 -5.68
C PRO A 47 -16.79 6.26 -6.07
N LEU A 48 -16.24 5.56 -5.07
CA LEU A 48 -15.29 4.45 -5.24
C LEU A 48 -15.63 3.32 -4.26
N GLY A 49 -15.56 2.07 -4.71
CA GLY A 49 -15.63 0.89 -3.85
C GLY A 49 -14.37 0.67 -3.01
N LEU A 50 -14.54 0.12 -1.81
CA LEU A 50 -13.45 -0.28 -0.93
C LEU A 50 -13.66 -1.71 -0.44
N LEU A 51 -12.62 -2.53 -0.57
CA LEU A 51 -12.56 -3.88 -0.02
C LEU A 51 -11.42 -3.94 1.00
N ALA A 52 -11.76 -4.33 2.23
CA ALA A 52 -10.79 -4.46 3.31
C ALA A 52 -10.03 -5.79 3.19
N ILE A 53 -8.71 -5.74 3.03
CA ILE A 53 -7.82 -6.89 3.14
C ILE A 53 -7.83 -7.34 4.60
N ASP A 54 -8.09 -8.63 4.80
CA ASP A 54 -8.14 -9.28 6.10
C ASP A 54 -6.72 -9.61 6.58
N GLU A 55 -6.25 -8.91 7.61
CA GLU A 55 -4.92 -9.12 8.19
C GLU A 55 -4.74 -10.57 8.67
N ARG A 56 -5.77 -11.20 9.24
CA ARG A 56 -5.66 -12.58 9.73
C ARG A 56 -5.38 -13.52 8.56
N LEU A 57 -6.00 -13.33 7.40
CA LEU A 57 -5.66 -14.11 6.20
C LEU A 57 -4.22 -13.91 5.74
N ARG A 58 -3.66 -12.69 5.80
CA ARG A 58 -2.24 -12.40 5.45
C ARG A 58 -1.23 -13.13 6.35
N TYR A 59 -1.59 -13.39 7.61
CA TYR A 59 -0.76 -14.16 8.54
C TYR A 59 -0.99 -15.67 8.45
N LEU A 60 -2.20 -16.11 8.07
CA LEU A 60 -2.50 -17.52 7.85
C LEU A 60 -1.88 -18.03 6.54
N ILE A 61 -1.98 -17.26 5.46
CA ILE A 61 -1.65 -17.69 4.10
C ILE A 61 -0.34 -17.02 3.65
N PRO A 62 0.71 -17.75 3.26
CA PRO A 62 0.85 -19.21 3.21
C PRO A 62 1.55 -19.82 4.44
N PHE A 63 1.65 -19.12 5.56
CA PHE A 63 2.58 -19.50 6.65
C PHE A 63 2.04 -20.52 7.66
N ARG A 64 0.73 -20.74 7.70
CA ARG A 64 0.06 -21.64 8.65
C ARG A 64 -0.53 -22.85 7.92
N PRO A 65 -0.73 -24.00 8.60
CA PRO A 65 -1.41 -25.15 8.01
C PRO A 65 -2.75 -24.74 7.37
N PRO A 66 -3.10 -25.24 6.16
CA PRO A 66 -4.32 -24.83 5.46
C PRO A 66 -5.63 -25.05 6.26
N GLU A 67 -5.63 -25.99 7.19
CA GLU A 67 -6.72 -26.28 8.11
C GLU A 67 -7.07 -25.08 9.01
N GLU A 68 -6.08 -24.26 9.38
CA GLU A 68 -6.32 -23.03 10.16
C GLU A 68 -7.08 -21.99 9.32
N THR A 69 -6.74 -21.87 8.03
CA THR A 69 -7.51 -21.02 7.09
C THR A 69 -8.93 -21.55 6.93
N ALA A 70 -9.09 -22.85 6.71
CA ALA A 70 -10.42 -23.46 6.58
C ALA A 70 -11.28 -23.25 7.84
N SER A 71 -10.67 -23.37 9.03
CA SER A 71 -11.34 -23.13 10.31
C SER A 71 -11.77 -21.67 10.45
N TYR A 72 -10.91 -20.73 10.06
CA TYR A 72 -11.23 -19.30 10.11
C TYR A 72 -12.36 -18.93 9.12
N LEU A 73 -12.35 -19.44 7.89
CA LEU A 73 -13.43 -19.19 6.94
C LEU A 73 -14.78 -19.75 7.44
N ARG A 74 -14.78 -20.91 8.11
CA ARG A 74 -15.97 -21.46 8.78
C ARG A 74 -16.45 -20.60 9.95
N GLU A 75 -15.52 -20.08 10.74
CA GLU A 75 -15.80 -19.14 11.83
C GLU A 75 -16.54 -17.91 11.28
N LEU A 76 -15.99 -17.26 10.25
CA LEU A 76 -16.62 -16.12 9.59
C LEU A 76 -18.03 -16.45 9.07
N ARG A 77 -18.18 -17.59 8.40
CA ARG A 77 -19.49 -18.06 7.93
C ARG A 77 -20.49 -18.23 9.07
N SER A 78 -20.07 -18.85 10.18
CA SER A 78 -20.94 -19.08 11.35
C SER A 78 -21.41 -17.78 12.02
N GLN A 79 -20.63 -16.71 11.87
CA GLN A 79 -20.95 -15.36 12.32
C GLN A 79 -21.82 -14.58 11.30
N GLY A 80 -22.12 -15.17 10.14
CA GLY A 80 -22.94 -14.56 9.09
C GLY A 80 -22.18 -13.60 8.17
N HIS A 81 -20.84 -13.62 8.20
CA HIS A 81 -20.01 -12.81 7.32
C HIS A 81 -20.03 -13.35 5.88
N GLY A 82 -20.13 -12.43 4.91
CA GLY A 82 -20.34 -12.75 3.49
C GLY A 82 -19.10 -12.60 2.61
N LEU A 83 -18.00 -12.07 3.15
CA LEU A 83 -16.79 -11.77 2.39
C LEU A 83 -15.54 -11.87 3.28
N ALA A 84 -14.50 -12.50 2.76
CA ALA A 84 -13.15 -12.46 3.31
C ALA A 84 -12.18 -12.20 2.14
N VAL A 85 -11.28 -11.22 2.29
CA VAL A 85 -10.41 -10.77 1.19
C VAL A 85 -8.96 -11.02 1.57
N LEU A 86 -8.28 -11.81 0.75
CA LEU A 86 -6.82 -11.93 0.78
C LEU A 86 -6.25 -11.15 -0.41
N ALA A 87 -5.33 -10.23 -0.14
CA ALA A 87 -4.41 -9.69 -1.11
C ALA A 87 -3.07 -9.42 -0.41
N ASP A 88 -1.99 -9.90 -1.00
CA ASP A 88 -0.67 -9.91 -0.38
C ASP A 88 0.43 -10.12 -1.43
N ASP A 89 1.68 -10.00 -1.01
CA ASP A 89 2.85 -10.18 -1.88
C ASP A 89 2.92 -11.61 -2.44
N GLY A 90 3.02 -11.74 -3.77
CA GLY A 90 3.19 -13.03 -4.44
C GLY A 90 4.50 -13.72 -4.06
N GLU A 91 5.53 -12.93 -3.70
CA GLU A 91 6.83 -13.39 -3.26
C GLU A 91 6.77 -14.21 -1.97
N LYS A 92 5.69 -14.11 -1.16
CA LYS A 92 5.43 -15.01 -0.03
C LYS A 92 5.32 -16.48 -0.45
N PHE A 93 4.94 -16.74 -1.70
CA PHE A 93 4.78 -18.08 -2.27
C PHE A 93 6.05 -18.56 -2.98
N GLY A 94 7.21 -18.44 -2.31
CA GLY A 94 8.47 -19.05 -2.74
C GLY A 94 9.65 -18.11 -2.96
N GLY A 95 9.42 -16.80 -3.01
CA GLY A 95 10.48 -15.80 -3.18
C GLY A 95 11.20 -15.47 -1.86
N TRP A 96 10.47 -15.51 -0.74
CA TRP A 96 11.03 -15.22 0.58
C TRP A 96 11.82 -16.41 1.17
N PRO A 97 12.81 -16.18 2.06
CA PRO A 97 13.61 -17.24 2.65
C PRO A 97 12.76 -18.37 3.27
N GLY A 98 13.07 -19.61 2.91
CA GLY A 98 12.37 -20.81 3.40
C GLY A 98 10.98 -21.06 2.79
N THR A 99 10.34 -20.05 2.19
CA THR A 99 8.97 -20.21 1.67
C THR A 99 8.88 -21.17 0.49
N LYS A 100 9.94 -21.31 -0.33
CA LYS A 100 9.93 -22.28 -1.44
C LYS A 100 9.82 -23.71 -0.95
N ASP A 101 10.63 -24.06 0.05
CA ASP A 101 10.65 -25.41 0.62
C ASP A 101 9.37 -25.71 1.39
N TRP A 102 8.78 -24.71 2.04
CA TRP A 102 7.48 -24.83 2.69
C TRP A 102 6.33 -24.97 1.69
N VAL A 103 6.18 -23.99 0.79
CA VAL A 103 5.05 -23.85 -0.13
C VAL A 103 5.02 -24.98 -1.16
N TYR A 104 6.17 -25.32 -1.74
CA TYR A 104 6.26 -26.35 -2.79
C TYR A 104 6.94 -27.63 -2.30
N GLY A 105 8.07 -27.53 -1.60
CA GLY A 105 8.83 -28.71 -1.17
C GLY A 105 8.06 -29.61 -0.20
N SER A 106 7.33 -28.99 0.73
CA SER A 106 6.52 -29.66 1.75
C SER A 106 5.06 -29.86 1.33
N GLY A 107 4.70 -29.49 0.09
CA GLY A 107 3.35 -29.67 -0.47
C GLY A 107 2.27 -28.79 0.17
N TRP A 108 2.62 -27.66 0.80
CA TRP A 108 1.62 -26.78 1.41
C TRP A 108 0.63 -26.23 0.38
N LEU A 109 1.10 -25.84 -0.81
CA LEU A 109 0.23 -25.29 -1.86
C LEU A 109 -0.79 -26.33 -2.35
N ASP A 110 -0.36 -27.56 -2.58
CA ASP A 110 -1.26 -28.65 -2.99
C ASP A 110 -2.30 -28.93 -1.89
N THR A 111 -1.87 -28.95 -0.63
CA THR A 111 -2.76 -29.15 0.52
C THR A 111 -3.76 -27.99 0.66
N PHE A 112 -3.32 -26.75 0.41
CA PHE A 112 -4.16 -25.57 0.43
C PHE A 112 -5.22 -25.59 -0.67
N LEU A 113 -4.84 -25.89 -1.91
CA LEU A 113 -5.77 -25.99 -3.03
C LEU A 113 -6.82 -27.09 -2.77
N GLN A 114 -6.40 -28.26 -2.29
CA GLN A 114 -7.33 -29.34 -1.90
C GLN A 114 -8.27 -28.91 -0.77
N ALA A 115 -7.78 -28.14 0.21
CA ALA A 115 -8.62 -27.62 1.29
C ALA A 115 -9.69 -26.65 0.73
N MET A 116 -9.31 -25.73 -0.15
CA MET A 116 -10.23 -24.78 -0.78
C MET A 116 -11.25 -25.48 -1.70
N GLU A 117 -10.83 -26.51 -2.45
CA GLU A 117 -11.71 -27.36 -3.25
C GLU A 117 -12.75 -28.07 -2.39
N ARG A 118 -12.34 -28.66 -1.26
CA ARG A 118 -13.27 -29.31 -0.32
C ARG A 118 -14.29 -28.34 0.25
N LEU A 119 -13.86 -27.15 0.69
CA LEU A 119 -14.77 -26.12 1.20
C LEU A 119 -15.77 -25.64 0.13
N THR A 120 -15.30 -25.51 -1.11
CA THR A 120 -16.15 -25.10 -2.24
C THR A 120 -17.17 -26.19 -2.60
N ALA A 121 -16.72 -27.45 -2.68
CA ALA A 121 -17.59 -28.60 -2.97
C ALA A 121 -18.65 -28.84 -1.89
N ALA A 122 -18.32 -28.55 -0.62
CA ALA A 122 -19.26 -28.60 0.49
C ALA A 122 -20.19 -27.38 0.56
N GLY A 123 -20.09 -26.42 -0.36
CA GLY A 123 -20.88 -25.18 -0.37
C GLY A 123 -20.61 -24.30 0.84
N GLU A 124 -19.43 -24.42 1.45
CA GLU A 124 -19.04 -23.64 2.62
C GLU A 124 -18.49 -22.27 2.24
N ILE A 125 -17.78 -22.19 1.12
CA ILE A 125 -17.26 -20.96 0.55
C ILE A 125 -17.57 -20.89 -0.94
N LYS A 126 -17.48 -19.69 -1.49
CA LYS A 126 -17.40 -19.44 -2.93
C LYS A 126 -16.10 -18.69 -3.20
N LEU A 127 -15.18 -19.30 -3.94
CA LEU A 127 -14.05 -18.57 -4.50
C LEU A 127 -14.57 -17.62 -5.58
N SER A 128 -14.16 -16.36 -5.51
CA SER A 128 -14.68 -15.29 -6.35
C SER A 128 -13.56 -14.32 -6.67
N THR A 129 -13.67 -13.66 -7.82
CA THR A 129 -12.87 -12.45 -8.05
C THR A 129 -13.36 -11.31 -7.15
N ALA A 130 -12.47 -10.35 -6.88
CA ALA A 130 -12.84 -9.16 -6.11
C ALA A 130 -13.94 -8.35 -6.81
N GLN A 131 -13.96 -8.29 -8.15
CA GLN A 131 -15.02 -7.62 -8.92
C GLN A 131 -16.38 -8.29 -8.74
N GLU A 132 -16.45 -9.62 -8.84
CA GLU A 132 -17.70 -10.35 -8.62
C GLU A 132 -18.19 -10.18 -7.17
N ALA A 133 -17.28 -10.25 -6.20
CA ALA A 133 -17.60 -10.06 -4.79
C ALA A 133 -18.13 -8.64 -4.53
N PHE A 134 -17.47 -7.61 -5.08
CA PHE A 134 -17.89 -6.21 -4.96
C PHE A 134 -19.30 -5.98 -5.49
N ARG A 135 -19.67 -6.61 -6.60
CA ARG A 135 -20.98 -6.44 -7.25
C ARG A 135 -22.11 -7.29 -6.64
N GLN A 136 -21.78 -8.43 -6.02
CA GLN A 136 -22.78 -9.40 -5.54
C GLN A 136 -23.00 -9.36 -4.02
N VAL A 137 -21.98 -9.00 -3.24
CA VAL A 137 -22.09 -8.93 -1.78
C VAL A 137 -22.76 -7.61 -1.40
N PRO A 138 -23.79 -7.63 -0.53
CA PRO A 138 -24.42 -6.40 -0.05
C PRO A 138 -23.40 -5.44 0.59
N SER A 139 -23.51 -4.16 0.25
CA SER A 139 -22.62 -3.12 0.79
C SER A 139 -22.76 -2.96 2.31
N GLY A 140 -21.65 -2.68 2.99
CA GLY A 140 -21.57 -2.21 4.36
C GLY A 140 -21.93 -0.73 4.54
N GLY A 141 -22.14 0.01 3.44
CA GLY A 141 -22.44 1.44 3.46
C GLY A 141 -21.21 2.31 3.20
N LEU A 142 -21.28 3.57 3.66
CA LEU A 142 -20.21 4.56 3.46
C LEU A 142 -19.07 4.39 4.47
N ALA A 143 -17.84 4.54 4.00
CA ALA A 143 -16.62 4.59 4.80
C ALA A 143 -15.70 5.71 4.31
N TYR A 144 -15.56 6.75 5.14
CA TYR A 144 -14.55 7.80 4.93
C TYR A 144 -13.29 7.42 5.69
N LEU A 145 -12.25 7.07 4.94
CA LEU A 145 -10.96 6.65 5.50
C LEU A 145 -9.99 7.84 5.52
N GLY A 146 -9.26 7.99 6.62
CA GLY A 146 -8.18 8.97 6.72
C GLY A 146 -6.87 8.45 6.11
N THR A 147 -5.86 9.31 6.05
CA THR A 147 -4.53 8.92 5.58
C THR A 147 -3.94 7.81 6.46
N ALA A 148 -3.73 6.64 5.88
CA ALA A 148 -3.25 5.46 6.57
C ALA A 148 -2.56 4.48 5.60
N SER A 149 -2.05 3.39 6.18
CA SER A 149 -1.49 2.23 5.52
C SER A 149 -1.67 1.00 6.43
N TYR A 150 -1.21 -0.17 6.00
CA TYR A 150 -0.99 -1.30 6.90
C TYR A 150 -0.11 -0.93 8.10
N ARG A 151 -0.31 -1.63 9.22
CA ARG A 151 0.21 -1.27 10.55
C ARG A 151 1.72 -1.06 10.57
N GLU A 152 2.48 -1.93 9.93
CA GLU A 152 3.94 -1.91 9.95
C GLU A 152 4.50 -0.63 9.30
N MET A 153 3.85 -0.14 8.24
CA MET A 153 4.21 1.10 7.56
C MET A 153 4.10 2.33 8.47
N GLU A 154 3.09 2.37 9.35
CA GLU A 154 2.93 3.48 10.28
C GLU A 154 4.14 3.62 11.21
N LYS A 155 4.73 2.50 11.62
CA LYS A 155 5.96 2.50 12.43
C LYS A 155 7.18 2.87 11.58
N TRP A 156 7.36 2.26 10.41
CA TRP A 156 8.55 2.51 9.58
C TRP A 156 8.69 3.95 9.10
N SER A 157 7.57 4.62 8.85
CA SER A 157 7.54 6.02 8.40
C SER A 157 7.96 7.04 9.46
N LEU A 158 7.96 6.67 10.75
CA LEU A 158 8.38 7.56 11.83
C LEU A 158 9.91 7.84 11.81
N PRO A 159 10.35 9.01 12.28
CA PRO A 159 11.76 9.26 12.61
C PRO A 159 12.27 8.31 13.71
N PRO A 160 13.59 8.04 13.79
CA PRO A 160 14.13 7.04 14.71
C PRO A 160 13.78 7.23 16.20
N ALA A 161 13.64 8.48 16.68
CA ALA A 161 13.24 8.74 18.06
C ALA A 161 11.79 8.30 18.31
N ALA A 162 10.84 8.78 17.51
CA ALA A 162 9.43 8.42 17.62
C ALA A 162 9.19 6.92 17.38
N GLN A 163 10.00 6.25 16.55
CA GLN A 163 9.96 4.79 16.41
C GLN A 163 10.27 4.06 17.71
N ARG A 164 11.27 4.53 18.47
CA ARG A 164 11.63 3.96 19.77
C ARG A 164 10.51 4.19 20.77
N ASP A 165 9.98 5.40 20.84
CA ASP A 165 8.89 5.75 21.76
C ASP A 165 7.64 4.89 21.50
N LEU A 166 7.28 4.70 20.22
CA LEU A 166 6.17 3.81 19.85
C LEU A 166 6.46 2.35 20.21
N THR A 167 7.71 1.89 20.04
CA THR A 167 8.10 0.52 20.43
C THR A 167 7.96 0.32 21.93
N THR A 168 8.46 1.26 22.73
CA THR A 168 8.32 1.23 24.19
C THR A 168 6.86 1.21 24.61
N LEU A 169 6.00 2.04 23.99
CA LEU A 169 4.56 2.02 24.26
C LEU A 169 3.92 0.66 23.92
N GLU A 170 4.26 0.07 22.78
CA GLU A 170 3.76 -1.26 22.39
C GLU A 170 4.19 -2.34 23.38
N GLU A 171 5.42 -2.28 23.88
CA GLU A 171 5.95 -3.19 24.90
C GLU A 171 5.26 -3.01 26.25
N GLU A 172 5.04 -1.77 26.70
CA GLU A 172 4.38 -1.43 27.96
C GLU A 172 2.90 -1.87 28.00
N LEU A 173 2.18 -1.70 26.88
CA LEU A 173 0.81 -2.19 26.75
C LEU A 173 0.75 -3.72 26.81
N GLY A 174 1.76 -4.39 26.26
CA GLY A 174 1.76 -5.84 26.08
C GLY A 174 0.69 -6.30 25.06
N PRO A 175 0.72 -7.59 24.66
CA PRO A 175 -0.02 -8.07 23.49
C PRO A 175 -1.54 -7.93 23.63
N LYS A 176 -2.08 -8.16 24.83
CA LYS A 176 -3.53 -8.10 25.07
C LYS A 176 -4.08 -6.68 24.97
N HIS A 177 -3.45 -5.71 25.63
CA HIS A 177 -3.94 -4.33 25.60
C HIS A 177 -3.60 -3.64 24.28
N LEU A 178 -2.50 -4.01 23.63
CA LEU A 178 -2.17 -3.54 22.30
C LEU A 178 -3.21 -3.99 21.27
N ALA A 179 -3.62 -5.26 21.29
CA ALA A 179 -4.70 -5.76 20.43
C ALA A 179 -6.03 -5.03 20.71
N ALA A 180 -6.38 -4.84 21.98
CA ALA A 180 -7.60 -4.11 22.37
C ALA A 180 -7.57 -2.62 22.00
N SER A 181 -6.37 -2.03 21.87
CA SER A 181 -6.17 -0.61 21.57
C SER A 181 -5.69 -0.37 20.14
N ALA A 182 -5.72 -1.40 19.28
CA ALA A 182 -5.10 -1.36 17.97
C ALA A 182 -5.58 -0.16 17.15
N SER A 183 -6.88 0.14 17.17
CA SER A 183 -7.48 1.30 16.49
C SER A 183 -6.94 2.67 16.96
N PHE A 184 -6.45 2.77 18.20
CA PHE A 184 -6.03 4.03 18.82
C PHE A 184 -4.52 4.23 18.83
N VAL A 185 -3.74 3.15 18.85
CA VAL A 185 -2.28 3.24 18.72
C VAL A 185 -1.95 3.50 17.25
N ARG A 186 -1.39 4.67 16.96
CA ARG A 186 -1.07 5.14 15.60
C ARG A 186 0.42 5.44 15.46
N GLY A 187 0.94 5.28 14.25
CA GLY A 187 2.26 5.79 13.86
C GLY A 187 2.16 6.95 12.86
N GLY A 188 3.19 7.10 12.04
CA GLY A 188 3.24 8.07 10.95
C GLY A 188 2.50 7.60 9.70
N HIS A 189 2.60 8.39 8.64
CA HIS A 189 2.15 8.00 7.30
C HIS A 189 3.31 8.11 6.31
N TRP A 190 3.23 7.43 5.17
CA TRP A 190 4.36 7.22 4.25
C TRP A 190 5.05 8.50 3.77
N HIS A 191 4.35 9.63 3.59
CA HIS A 191 5.02 10.89 3.22
C HIS A 191 6.04 11.38 4.25
N HIS A 192 5.97 10.94 5.51
CA HIS A 192 7.02 11.21 6.49
C HIS A 192 8.37 10.62 6.09
N PHE A 193 8.45 9.67 5.14
CA PHE A 193 9.73 9.25 4.59
C PHE A 193 10.48 10.36 3.86
N LEU A 194 9.77 11.35 3.31
CA LEU A 194 10.39 12.53 2.71
C LEU A 194 11.02 13.42 3.81
N VAL A 195 10.42 13.47 5.00
CA VAL A 195 11.02 14.17 6.15
C VAL A 195 12.18 13.35 6.73
N LYS A 196 12.00 12.04 6.86
CA LYS A 196 12.97 11.11 7.45
C LYS A 196 14.23 10.98 6.59
N TYR A 197 14.10 11.07 5.28
CA TYR A 197 15.18 10.90 4.31
C TYR A 197 15.21 12.10 3.34
N PRO A 198 15.99 13.15 3.64
CA PRO A 198 16.12 14.33 2.78
C PRO A 198 16.52 13.98 1.34
N GLU A 199 17.34 12.94 1.14
CA GLU A 199 17.74 12.48 -0.18
C GLU A 199 16.55 11.90 -0.99
N SER A 200 15.59 11.29 -0.30
CA SER A 200 14.33 10.85 -0.91
C SER A 200 13.45 12.05 -1.26
N ASN A 201 13.35 13.04 -0.36
CA ASN A 201 12.62 14.28 -0.65
C ASN A 201 13.15 14.99 -1.88
N ARG A 202 14.46 15.18 -1.97
CA ARG A 202 15.10 15.79 -3.14
C ARG A 202 14.79 15.03 -4.43
N MET A 203 14.91 13.71 -4.41
CA MET A 203 14.58 12.86 -5.56
C MET A 203 13.10 12.97 -5.95
N HIS A 204 12.20 13.03 -4.96
CA HIS A 204 10.77 13.14 -5.18
C HIS A 204 10.41 14.52 -5.74
N LYS A 205 10.94 15.59 -5.16
CA LYS A 205 10.64 16.96 -5.58
C LYS A 205 11.24 17.30 -6.94
N THR A 206 12.42 16.77 -7.27
CA THR A 206 12.96 16.81 -8.64
C THR A 206 11.99 16.14 -9.62
N MET A 207 11.46 14.96 -9.28
CA MET A 207 10.45 14.28 -10.09
C MET A 207 9.19 15.13 -10.28
N VAL A 208 8.67 15.74 -9.20
CA VAL A 208 7.48 16.62 -9.26
C VAL A 208 7.75 17.83 -10.16
N ALA A 209 8.90 18.48 -10.01
CA ALA A 209 9.26 19.65 -10.80
C ALA A 209 9.38 19.33 -12.30
N LEU A 210 10.03 18.20 -12.65
CA LEU A 210 10.08 17.73 -14.04
C LEU A 210 8.71 17.30 -14.57
N SER A 211 7.82 16.75 -13.72
CA SER A 211 6.43 16.44 -14.07
C SER A 211 5.64 17.71 -14.41
N ASN A 212 5.79 18.77 -13.62
CA ASN A 212 5.21 20.09 -13.91
C ASN A 212 5.75 20.68 -15.22
N LEU A 213 7.07 20.64 -15.41
CA LEU A 213 7.72 21.12 -16.64
C LEU A 213 7.27 20.31 -17.88
N SER A 214 7.09 18.99 -17.74
CA SER A 214 6.55 18.15 -18.81
C SER A 214 5.16 18.61 -19.23
N ARG A 215 4.25 18.81 -18.26
CA ARG A 215 2.89 19.30 -18.53
C ARG A 215 2.88 20.67 -19.22
N SER A 216 3.71 21.61 -18.77
CA SER A 216 3.77 22.95 -19.38
C SER A 216 4.30 22.94 -20.82
N ARG A 217 4.99 21.86 -21.23
CA ARG A 217 5.54 21.66 -22.58
C ARG A 217 4.75 20.69 -23.45
N GLY A 218 3.46 20.48 -23.13
CA GLY A 218 2.59 19.60 -23.91
C GLY A 218 2.83 18.10 -23.68
N ASP A 219 3.47 17.77 -22.56
CA ASP A 219 3.67 16.42 -22.04
C ASP A 219 4.33 15.44 -23.02
N PRO A 220 5.55 15.75 -23.51
CA PRO A 220 6.20 14.99 -24.56
C PRO A 220 6.36 13.51 -24.15
N PRO A 221 5.94 12.54 -24.99
CA PRO A 221 5.84 11.14 -24.58
C PRO A 221 7.13 10.52 -24.04
N ALA A 222 8.30 10.98 -24.53
CA ALA A 222 9.59 10.49 -24.04
C ALA A 222 9.87 10.94 -22.59
N ALA A 223 9.64 12.22 -22.27
CA ALA A 223 9.82 12.74 -20.92
C ALA A 223 8.79 12.14 -19.96
N ARG A 224 7.51 12.12 -20.36
CA ARG A 224 6.42 11.53 -19.57
C ARG A 224 6.68 10.09 -19.18
N ARG A 225 7.16 9.26 -20.12
CA ARG A 225 7.54 7.87 -19.82
C ARG A 225 8.72 7.75 -18.87
N ALA A 226 9.72 8.62 -19.01
CA ALA A 226 10.87 8.62 -18.11
C ALA A 226 10.44 9.04 -16.68
N ILE A 227 9.62 10.09 -16.56
CA ILE A 227 9.04 10.53 -15.28
C ILE A 227 8.20 9.41 -14.64
N GLY A 228 7.32 8.76 -15.41
CA GLY A 228 6.54 7.63 -14.89
C GLY A 228 7.39 6.47 -14.38
N ARG A 229 8.52 6.16 -15.04
CA ARG A 229 9.48 5.17 -14.53
C ARG A 229 10.22 5.65 -13.28
N ALA A 230 10.48 6.95 -13.17
CA ALA A 230 11.06 7.55 -11.98
C ALA A 230 10.10 7.57 -10.79
N GLN A 231 8.80 7.32 -10.96
CA GLN A 231 7.82 7.23 -9.88
C GLN A 231 7.75 5.85 -9.21
N CYS A 232 8.67 4.92 -9.55
CA CYS A 232 8.74 3.61 -8.90
C CYS A 232 9.04 3.78 -7.39
N ASN A 233 8.07 3.40 -6.55
CA ASN A 233 8.02 3.78 -5.14
C ASN A 233 9.18 3.23 -4.29
N ASP A 234 9.71 2.05 -4.62
CA ASP A 234 10.64 1.27 -3.77
C ASP A 234 11.87 2.07 -3.35
N ALA A 235 12.37 2.93 -4.25
CA ALA A 235 13.56 3.74 -4.01
C ALA A 235 13.31 4.96 -3.11
N TYR A 236 12.07 5.28 -2.74
CA TYR A 236 11.71 6.49 -1.99
C TYR A 236 11.59 6.28 -0.47
N TRP A 237 11.65 5.04 0.00
CA TRP A 237 11.44 4.74 1.41
C TRP A 237 12.16 3.48 1.84
N HIS A 238 12.15 3.20 3.14
CA HIS A 238 12.72 1.97 3.69
C HIS A 238 11.86 1.45 4.85
N GLY A 239 11.42 0.19 4.72
CA GLY A 239 10.77 -0.58 5.78
C GLY A 239 11.71 -1.67 6.29
N VAL A 240 11.44 -2.91 5.89
CA VAL A 240 12.29 -4.08 6.20
C VAL A 240 13.22 -4.48 5.04
N PHE A 241 12.78 -4.28 3.80
CA PHE A 241 13.56 -4.59 2.60
C PHE A 241 14.29 -3.35 2.09
N GLY A 242 15.45 -3.58 1.45
CA GLY A 242 16.47 -2.56 1.19
C GLY A 242 15.95 -1.19 0.75
N GLY A 243 15.03 -1.12 -0.23
CA GLY A 243 14.35 0.11 -0.63
C GLY A 243 15.33 1.23 -1.00
N LEU A 244 15.15 2.43 -0.43
CA LEU A 244 16.04 3.59 -0.55
C LEU A 244 17.52 3.24 -0.32
N TYR A 245 17.84 2.28 0.56
CA TYR A 245 19.22 1.90 0.83
C TYR A 245 19.89 1.13 -0.31
N LEU A 246 19.14 0.61 -1.30
CA LEU A 246 19.70 -0.10 -2.45
C LEU A 246 20.16 0.89 -3.53
N PRO A 247 21.47 1.03 -3.79
CA PRO A 247 21.97 2.04 -4.73
C PRO A 247 21.46 1.86 -6.16
N HIS A 248 21.28 0.61 -6.60
CA HIS A 248 20.80 0.33 -7.96
C HIS A 248 19.35 0.81 -8.18
N LEU A 249 18.50 0.78 -7.14
CA LEU A 249 17.14 1.33 -7.21
C LEU A 249 17.17 2.86 -7.31
N ARG A 250 17.91 3.53 -6.42
CA ARG A 250 18.08 5.00 -6.48
C ARG A 250 18.70 5.46 -7.81
N ASN A 251 19.73 4.78 -8.29
CA ASN A 251 20.38 5.09 -9.56
C ASN A 251 19.41 4.93 -10.75
N ALA A 252 18.49 3.95 -10.68
CA ALA A 252 17.47 3.80 -11.72
C ALA A 252 16.53 5.01 -11.77
N ILE A 253 16.10 5.52 -10.61
CA ILE A 253 15.27 6.73 -10.54
C ILE A 253 16.01 7.94 -11.11
N TRP A 254 17.20 8.25 -10.58
CA TRP A 254 18.00 9.40 -11.04
C TRP A 254 18.33 9.33 -12.54
N ARG A 255 18.60 8.14 -13.07
CA ARG A 255 18.81 7.93 -14.50
C ARG A 255 17.58 8.31 -15.33
N GLN A 256 16.37 7.97 -14.86
CA GLN A 256 15.14 8.33 -15.57
C GLN A 256 14.84 9.83 -15.45
N LEU A 257 15.10 10.45 -14.30
CA LEU A 257 14.98 11.91 -14.14
C LEU A 257 15.92 12.66 -15.08
N ALA A 258 17.19 12.24 -15.18
CA ALA A 258 18.15 12.82 -16.12
C ALA A 258 17.72 12.65 -17.59
N ILE A 259 17.10 11.53 -17.94
CA ILE A 259 16.51 11.35 -19.28
C ILE A 259 15.37 12.34 -19.49
N ALA A 260 14.43 12.44 -18.55
CA ALA A 260 13.29 13.33 -18.67
C ALA A 260 13.73 14.79 -18.85
N GLU A 261 14.65 15.25 -18.01
CA GLU A 261 15.17 16.62 -18.07
C GLU A 261 15.87 16.91 -19.40
N ARG A 262 16.74 16.00 -19.88
CA ARG A 262 17.38 16.16 -21.19
C ARG A 262 16.38 16.26 -22.33
N GLU A 263 15.29 15.49 -22.29
CA GLU A 263 14.24 15.57 -23.30
C GLU A 263 13.48 16.90 -23.21
N LEU A 264 13.23 17.40 -22.01
CA LEU A 264 12.47 18.64 -21.77
C LEU A 264 13.27 19.90 -22.12
N ARG A 265 14.57 19.92 -21.82
CA ARG A 265 15.48 21.06 -22.04
C ARG A 265 16.33 20.93 -23.32
N ARG A 266 15.94 20.05 -24.25
CA ARG A 266 16.72 19.81 -25.47
C ARG A 266 16.86 21.09 -26.29
N GLY A 267 18.12 21.47 -26.57
CA GLY A 267 18.44 22.63 -27.41
C GLY A 267 18.48 23.96 -26.64
N GLU A 268 18.28 23.94 -25.34
CA GLU A 268 18.45 25.12 -24.49
C GLU A 268 19.92 25.38 -24.18
N SER A 269 20.27 26.66 -24.00
CA SER A 269 21.56 27.05 -23.44
C SER A 269 21.61 26.76 -21.94
N LEU A 270 22.82 26.60 -21.40
CA LEU A 270 23.03 26.51 -19.96
C LEU A 270 22.39 27.73 -19.26
N ALA A 271 21.54 27.47 -18.29
CA ALA A 271 20.85 28.47 -17.48
C ALA A 271 20.80 27.97 -16.04
N TYR A 272 20.26 28.78 -15.13
CA TYR A 272 19.90 28.32 -13.80
C TYR A 272 18.54 28.91 -13.41
N GLU A 273 17.84 28.20 -12.55
CA GLU A 273 16.60 28.63 -11.91
C GLU A 273 16.84 28.68 -10.40
N GLU A 274 16.39 29.74 -9.75
CA GLU A 274 16.39 29.86 -8.29
C GLU A 274 14.99 29.50 -7.77
N LEU A 275 14.90 28.38 -7.05
CA LEU A 275 13.63 27.87 -6.50
C LEU A 275 13.90 27.03 -5.26
N ASP A 276 12.98 27.10 -4.30
CA ASP A 276 12.89 26.14 -3.19
C ASP A 276 12.37 24.81 -3.76
N LEU A 277 13.31 23.97 -4.18
CA LEU A 277 12.99 22.74 -4.89
C LEU A 277 12.45 21.73 -3.90
N ASP A 278 13.05 21.61 -2.72
CA ASP A 278 12.73 20.55 -1.77
C ASP A 278 11.66 20.93 -0.72
N ASN A 279 11.22 22.19 -0.73
CA ASN A 279 10.17 22.81 0.11
C ASN A 279 10.58 22.92 1.58
N ASP A 280 11.83 23.28 1.85
CA ASP A 280 12.34 23.53 3.20
C ASP A 280 12.33 25.03 3.60
N GLY A 281 11.94 25.90 2.68
CA GLY A 281 11.87 27.35 2.86
C GLY A 281 13.12 28.11 2.38
N TYR A 282 14.13 27.41 1.84
CA TYR A 282 15.35 28.01 1.30
C TYR A 282 15.48 27.72 -0.21
N PRO A 283 15.84 28.71 -1.04
CA PRO A 283 15.98 28.47 -2.47
C PRO A 283 17.29 27.74 -2.81
N GLU A 284 17.20 26.76 -3.72
CA GLU A 284 18.34 26.16 -4.41
C GLU A 284 18.60 26.83 -5.78
N LEU A 285 19.81 26.63 -6.29
CA LEU A 285 20.15 26.87 -7.69
C LEU A 285 20.04 25.55 -8.47
N TRP A 286 19.04 25.45 -9.34
CA TRP A 286 18.92 24.36 -10.30
C TRP A 286 19.53 24.78 -11.62
N ILE A 287 20.70 24.24 -11.92
CA ILE A 287 21.49 24.46 -13.15
C ILE A 287 21.16 23.40 -14.19
#